data_AF-A0A2W6ZV72-F1
#
_entry.id   AF-A0A2W6ZV72-F1
#
_cell.length_a   1.000
_cell.length_b   1.000
_cell.length_c   1.000
_cell.angle_alpha   90.00
_cell.angle_beta   90.00
_cell.angle_gamma   90.00
#
_symmetry.space_group_name_H-M   'P 1'
#
loop_
_entity.id
_entity.type
_entity.pdbx_description
1 polymer ?
#
loop_
_entity_poly.entity_id
_entity_poly.type
_entity_poly.pdbx_seq_one_letter_code
_entity_poly.pdbx_strand_id
1 'polypeptide(L)'
;MALAHTILTVLCEKEASGYDISKQFEESMACYWTASQQQIYRELGRIEQNGWACCQVVPQHGKPDRKVYAITEAGRQELRQWAAEP
;
A
#
# COMPACT_ATOMS: atom_id res chain seq x y z
N MET A 1 3.78 -10.48 -7.27
CA MET A 1 2.30 -10.37 -7.27
C MET A 1 1.72 -10.29 -5.86
N ALA A 2 2.17 -11.11 -4.89
CA ALA A 2 1.62 -11.03 -3.53
C ALA A 2 1.78 -9.66 -2.83
N LEU A 3 2.95 -9.00 -2.89
CA LEU A 3 3.18 -7.76 -2.14
C LEU A 3 2.21 -6.62 -2.52
N ALA A 4 1.91 -6.43 -3.81
CA ALA A 4 0.97 -5.41 -4.24
C ALA A 4 -0.44 -5.66 -3.66
N HIS A 5 -0.90 -6.91 -3.69
CA HIS A 5 -2.18 -7.31 -3.11
C HIS A 5 -2.19 -7.21 -1.59
N THR A 6 -1.10 -7.55 -0.91
CA THR A 6 -0.98 -7.33 0.54
C THR A 6 -1.09 -5.85 0.89
N ILE A 7 -0.44 -4.97 0.13
CA ILE A 7 -0.56 -3.51 0.30
C ILE A 7 -2.01 -3.06 0.03
N LEU A 8 -2.65 -3.58 -1.02
CA LEU A 8 -4.06 -3.28 -1.32
C LEU A 8 -5.00 -3.75 -0.20
N THR A 9 -4.75 -4.89 0.44
CA THR A 9 -5.52 -5.34 1.61
C THR A 9 -5.41 -4.33 2.75
N VAL A 10 -4.20 -3.84 3.07
CA VAL A 10 -4.01 -2.82 4.09
C VAL A 10 -4.77 -1.53 3.73
N LEU A 11 -4.68 -1.10 2.48
CA LEU A 11 -5.38 0.09 1.99
C LEU A 11 -6.91 -0.08 1.89
N CYS A 12 -7.40 -1.33 1.82
CA CYS A 12 -8.82 -1.65 1.84
C CYS A 12 -9.43 -1.40 3.22
N GLU A 13 -8.66 -1.64 4.29
CA GLU A 13 -9.07 -1.41 5.68
C GLU A 13 -9.03 0.07 6.05
N LYS A 14 -7.94 0.77 5.66
CA LYS A 14 -7.76 2.19 5.97
C LYS A 14 -6.77 2.86 5.02
N GLU A 15 -6.94 4.15 4.82
CA GLU A 15 -5.93 4.99 4.19
C GLU A 15 -4.66 5.01 5.03
N ALA A 16 -3.50 4.98 4.38
CA ALA A 16 -2.22 4.87 5.05
C ALA A 16 -1.09 5.52 4.26
N SER A 17 -0.08 6.05 4.94
CA SER A 17 1.15 6.47 4.27
C SER A 17 2.06 5.28 4.02
N GLY A 18 2.99 5.42 3.07
CA GLY A 18 3.99 4.37 2.83
C GLY A 18 4.82 4.03 4.08
N TYR A 19 5.00 4.97 4.99
CA TYR A 19 5.64 4.72 6.29
C TYR A 19 4.77 3.83 7.18
N ASP A 20 3.47 4.13 7.31
CA ASP A 20 2.56 3.34 8.15
C ASP A 20 2.45 1.90 7.63
N ILE A 21 2.37 1.73 6.31
CA ILE A 21 2.34 0.42 5.66
C ILE A 21 3.65 -0.32 5.96
N SER A 22 4.81 0.33 5.78
CA SER A 22 6.10 -0.30 6.08
C SER A 22 6.20 -0.74 7.54
N LYS A 23 5.81 0.14 8.46
CA LYS A 23 5.80 -0.13 9.89
C LYS A 23 4.86 -1.30 10.23
N GLN A 24 3.66 -1.34 9.65
CA GLN A 24 2.71 -2.42 9.88
C GLN A 24 3.24 -3.76 9.36
N PHE A 25 3.97 -3.78 8.25
CA PHE A 25 4.62 -4.99 7.74
C PHE A 25 5.76 -5.47 8.65
N GLU A 26 6.58 -4.54 9.16
CA GLU A 26 7.61 -4.85 10.15
C GLU A 26 7.01 -5.42 11.45
N GLU A 27 5.88 -4.89 11.91
CA GLU A 27 5.24 -5.35 13.16
C GLU A 27 4.43 -6.66 12.98
N SER A 28 3.72 -6.81 11.86
CA SER A 28 2.73 -7.89 11.66
C SER A 28 3.28 -9.09 10.88
N MET A 29 4.31 -8.88 10.06
CA MET A 29 4.81 -9.89 9.12
C MET A 29 6.32 -10.14 9.23
N ALA A 30 7.00 -9.65 10.28
CA ALA A 30 8.43 -9.87 10.51
C ALA A 30 8.86 -11.34 10.40
N CYS A 31 7.99 -12.29 10.76
CA CYS A 31 8.27 -13.73 10.71
C CYS A 31 8.13 -14.34 9.30
N TYR A 32 7.41 -13.68 8.39
CA TYR A 32 6.94 -14.25 7.13
C TYR A 32 7.35 -13.47 5.88
N TRP A 33 7.77 -12.21 6.01
CA TRP A 33 7.99 -11.33 4.87
C TRP A 33 9.23 -10.46 5.01
N THR A 34 10.15 -10.54 4.04
CA THR A 34 11.42 -9.79 4.00
C THR A 34 11.37 -8.60 3.04
N ALA A 35 10.20 -7.98 2.83
CA ALA A 35 10.12 -6.82 1.95
C ALA A 35 10.83 -5.63 2.58
N SER A 36 11.84 -5.09 1.91
CA SER A 36 12.47 -3.85 2.35
C SER A 36 11.51 -2.68 2.17
N GLN A 37 11.67 -1.65 3.01
CA GLN A 37 10.92 -0.40 2.89
C GLN A 37 10.97 0.16 1.44
N GLN A 38 12.11 0.02 0.77
CA GLN A 38 12.29 0.41 -0.64
C GLN A 38 11.44 -0.40 -1.61
N GLN A 39 11.19 -1.68 -1.34
CA GLN A 39 10.27 -2.49 -2.15
C GLN A 39 8.83 -2.02 -1.98
N ILE A 40 8.40 -1.70 -0.75
CA ILE A 40 7.05 -1.18 -0.49
C ILE A 40 6.81 0.13 -1.27
N TYR A 41 7.76 1.08 -1.21
CA TYR A 41 7.62 2.33 -1.97
C TYR A 41 7.61 2.12 -3.50
N ARG A 42 8.39 1.18 -4.02
CA ARG A 42 8.35 0.84 -5.46
C ARG A 42 7.02 0.23 -5.86
N GLU A 43 6.46 -0.65 -5.04
CA GLU A 43 5.15 -1.25 -5.29
C GLU A 43 4.01 -0.23 -5.15
N LEU A 44 4.06 0.69 -4.19
CA LEU A 44 3.10 1.78 -4.09
C LEU A 44 3.05 2.63 -5.37
N GLY A 45 4.21 2.89 -5.98
CA GLY A 45 4.28 3.57 -7.28
C GLY A 45 3.62 2.77 -8.40
N ARG A 46 3.75 1.43 -8.40
CA ARG A 46 3.09 0.55 -9.39
C ARG A 46 1.58 0.51 -9.19
N ILE A 47 1.13 0.39 -7.93
CA ILE A 47 -0.29 0.41 -7.56
C ILE A 47 -0.93 1.72 -8.00
N GLU A 48 -0.25 2.86 -7.80
CA GLU A 48 -0.70 4.17 -8.27
C GLU A 48 -0.73 4.24 -9.81
N GLN A 49 0.31 3.77 -10.49
CA GLN A 49 0.37 3.72 -11.96
C GLN A 49 -0.75 2.87 -12.58
N ASN A 50 -1.12 1.77 -11.92
CA ASN A 50 -2.21 0.90 -12.35
C ASN A 50 -3.60 1.48 -11.99
N GLY A 51 -3.66 2.63 -11.31
CA GLY A 51 -4.91 3.24 -10.86
C GLY A 51 -5.59 2.47 -9.72
N TRP A 52 -4.89 1.55 -9.07
CA TRP A 52 -5.44 0.73 -7.97
C TRP A 52 -5.46 1.48 -6.62
N ALA A 53 -4.62 2.50 -6.47
CA ALA A 53 -4.69 3.44 -5.36
C ALA A 53 -4.48 4.87 -5.88
N CYS A 54 -5.02 5.85 -5.17
CA CYS A 54 -4.67 7.25 -5.35
C CYS A 54 -3.77 7.72 -4.19
N CYS A 55 -2.98 8.76 -4.45
CA CYS A 55 -2.08 9.35 -3.47
C CYS A 55 -2.42 10.83 -3.27
N GLN A 56 -2.62 11.23 -2.03
CA GLN A 56 -2.76 12.62 -1.63
C GLN A 56 -1.52 13.07 -0.84
N VAL A 57 -0.99 14.23 -1.20
CA VAL A 57 0.06 14.89 -0.43
C VAL A 57 -0.59 15.75 0.65
N VAL A 58 -0.33 15.42 1.90
CA VAL A 58 -0.81 16.12 3.09
C VAL A 58 0.34 16.94 3.66
N PRO A 59 0.26 18.28 3.63
CA PRO A 59 1.30 19.16 4.17
C PRO A 59 1.53 18.92 5.66
N GLN A 60 2.79 18.98 6.09
CA GLN A 60 3.16 18.87 7.50
C GLN A 60 4.02 20.05 7.96
N HIS A 61 3.79 20.56 9.17
CA HIS A 61 4.63 21.61 9.74
C HIS A 61 5.90 21.01 10.37
N GLY A 62 7.08 21.51 9.97
CA GLY A 62 8.36 21.08 10.52
C GLY A 62 8.79 19.65 10.14
N LYS A 63 8.11 19.00 9.18
CA LYS A 63 8.41 17.67 8.65
C LYS A 63 8.16 17.64 7.14
N PRO A 64 8.76 16.70 6.39
CA PRO A 64 8.40 16.49 4.98
C PRO A 64 6.91 16.19 4.84
N ASP A 65 6.31 16.59 3.72
CA ASP A 65 4.90 16.30 3.44
C ASP A 65 4.62 14.79 3.44
N ARG A 66 3.43 14.42 3.91
CA ARG A 66 3.01 13.03 4.01
C ARG A 66 2.28 12.62 2.74
N LYS A 67 2.74 11.56 2.08
CA LYS A 67 1.96 10.88 1.04
C LYS A 67 1.02 9.88 1.69
N VAL A 68 -0.29 10.11 1.57
CA VAL A 68 -1.35 9.22 2.06
C VAL A 68 -1.98 8.53 0.86
N TYR A 69 -2.04 7.20 0.90
CA TYR A 69 -2.61 6.38 -0.15
C TYR A 69 -4.00 5.89 0.26
N ALA A 70 -4.91 5.86 -0.69
CA ALA A 70 -6.26 5.32 -0.53
C ALA A 70 -6.57 4.37 -1.70
N ILE A 71 -7.19 3.22 -1.41
CA ILE A 71 -7.59 2.27 -2.45
C ILE A 71 -8.68 2.87 -3.34
N THR A 72 -8.59 2.68 -4.66
CA THR A 72 -9.65 3.07 -5.60
C THR A 72 -10.66 1.93 -5.80
N GLU A 73 -11.75 2.19 -6.51
CA GLU A 73 -12.66 1.11 -6.91
C GLU A 73 -11.97 0.08 -7.82
N ALA A 74 -11.08 0.52 -8.72
CA ALA A 74 -10.28 -0.37 -9.55
C ALA A 74 -9.37 -1.27 -8.69
N GLY A 75 -8.75 -0.72 -7.64
CA GLY A 75 -7.95 -1.52 -6.70
C GLY A 75 -8.78 -2.53 -5.91
N ARG A 76 -10.02 -2.18 -5.52
CA ARG A 76 -10.95 -3.12 -4.88
C ARG A 76 -11.39 -4.23 -5.83
N GLN A 77 -11.55 -3.93 -7.12
CA GLN A 77 -11.84 -4.94 -8.14
C GLN A 77 -10.67 -5.88 -8.36
N GLU A 78 -9.45 -5.35 -8.51
CA GLU A 78 -8.22 -6.13 -8.61
C GLU A 78 -8.09 -7.09 -7.41
N LEU A 79 -8.23 -6.57 -6.20
CA LEU A 79 -8.11 -7.39 -4.99
C LEU A 79 -9.14 -8.53 -4.93
N ARG A 80 -10.37 -8.28 -5.40
CA ARG A 80 -11.42 -9.32 -5.51
C ARG A 80 -11.08 -10.36 -6.57
N GLN A 81 -10.53 -9.96 -7.72
CA GLN A 81 -10.13 -10.88 -8.78
C GLN A 81 -9.00 -11.76 -8.29
N TRP A 82 -7.95 -11.17 -7.72
CA TRP A 82 -6.81 -11.91 -7.16
C TRP A 82 -7.23 -12.90 -6.06
N ALA A 83 -8.15 -12.51 -5.18
CA ALA A 83 -8.65 -13.41 -4.12
C ALA A 83 -9.54 -14.55 -4.64
N ALA A 84 -10.05 -14.45 -5.87
CA ALA A 84 -10.86 -15.47 -6.53
C ALA A 84 -10.03 -16.41 -7.41
N GLU A 85 -8.74 -16.12 -7.62
CA GLU A 85 -7.82 -17.03 -8.32
C GLU A 85 -7.52 -18.26 -7.43
N PRO A 86 -7.64 -19.50 -7.97
CA PRO A 86 -7.46 -20.73 -7.21
C PRO A 86 -6.01 -21.08 -6.85
#